data_AF-A0A820YWQ6-F1
#
_entry.id   AF-A0A820YWQ6-F1
#
_cell.length_a   1.000
_cell.length_b   1.000
_cell.length_c   1.000
_cell.angle_alpha   90.00
_cell.angle_beta   90.00
_cell.angle_gamma   90.00
#
_symmetry.space_group_name_H-M   'P 1'
#
loop_
_entity.id
_entity.type
_entity.pdbx_description
1 polymer ?
#
loop_
_entity_poly.entity_id
_entity_poly.type
_entity_poly.pdbx_seq_one_letter_code
_entity_poly.pdbx_strand_id
1 'polypeptide(L)'
;RSNQKLTATMRIFHLSSLHGPFVAQELLYPLRSPDHIAAFPFTQADLYELHQPALCLIDTDKELYIWQGWNDLSDDELDIQLNNANLQAGCPRDMRFTAERRCAFRTAVEYCKAKPGSTTVDLTCSIVYAGLEPIDFINLFPKWTVNMKARQQNQLDGKNLNQKDSVSDILQHLCREQYSLEELRTHPLPEGVDPSKIEFYLSDDDFQKEFRMTKDEFYALPYWKQTNIKKPLGFF
;
A
#
# COMPACT_ATOMS: atom_id res chain seq x y z
N ARG A 1 -21.88 9.02 -18.57
CA ARG A 1 -22.42 8.41 -17.32
C ARG A 1 -22.92 7.03 -17.69
N SER A 2 -22.27 5.96 -17.23
CA SER A 2 -22.72 4.59 -17.52
C SER A 2 -24.01 4.31 -16.74
N ASN A 3 -25.04 3.79 -17.41
CA ASN A 3 -26.31 3.38 -16.81
C ASN A 3 -26.17 2.04 -16.07
N GLN A 4 -25.22 1.91 -15.14
CA GLN A 4 -25.14 0.72 -14.31
C GLN A 4 -26.06 0.85 -13.10
N LYS A 5 -27.03 -0.06 -13.00
CA LYS A 5 -27.93 -0.18 -11.84
C LYS A 5 -27.09 -0.53 -10.60
N LEU A 6 -27.24 0.26 -9.54
CA LEU A 6 -26.65 -0.02 -8.22
C LEU A 6 -27.37 -1.20 -7.58
N THR A 7 -26.60 -2.11 -6.98
CA THR A 7 -27.08 -3.35 -6.36
C THR A 7 -26.96 -3.31 -4.84
N ALA A 8 -26.03 -2.51 -4.30
CA ALA A 8 -25.90 -2.24 -2.87
C ALA A 8 -25.40 -0.82 -2.61
N THR A 9 -25.56 -0.37 -1.35
CA THR A 9 -24.97 0.89 -0.87
C THR A 9 -23.47 0.69 -0.65
N MET A 10 -22.65 1.57 -1.24
CA MET A 10 -21.19 1.56 -1.09
C MET A 10 -20.76 1.61 0.39
N ARG A 11 -19.66 0.93 0.72
CA ARG A 11 -19.03 0.95 2.05
C ARG A 11 -17.58 1.39 1.94
N ILE A 12 -17.09 2.15 2.92
CA ILE A 12 -15.69 2.58 3.01
C ILE A 12 -15.15 2.15 4.37
N PHE A 13 -13.96 1.56 4.38
CA PHE A 13 -13.23 1.21 5.60
C PHE A 13 -11.87 1.89 5.57
N HIS A 14 -11.59 2.71 6.59
CA HIS A 14 -10.26 3.25 6.82
C HIS A 14 -9.37 2.16 7.44
N LEU A 15 -8.26 1.86 6.79
CA LEU A 15 -7.30 0.82 7.17
C LEU A 15 -6.08 1.48 7.80
N SER A 16 -5.89 1.31 9.11
CA SER A 16 -4.82 2.03 9.80
C SER A 16 -4.29 1.27 11.01
N SER A 17 -3.00 1.46 11.26
CA SER A 17 -2.27 1.03 12.46
C SER A 17 -1.88 2.19 13.38
N LEU A 18 -2.32 3.44 13.08
CA LEU A 18 -1.88 4.64 13.80
C LEU A 18 -2.27 4.68 15.28
N HIS A 19 -3.33 3.98 15.67
CA HIS A 19 -3.87 3.99 17.03
C HIS A 19 -3.64 2.66 17.76
N GLY A 20 -2.66 1.86 17.33
CA GLY A 20 -2.29 0.59 17.95
C GLY A 20 -2.35 -0.58 16.94
N PRO A 21 -3.09 -1.66 17.23
CA PRO A 21 -3.20 -2.77 16.27
C PRO A 21 -3.80 -2.28 14.95
N PHE A 22 -3.45 -2.94 13.85
CA PHE A 22 -4.06 -2.68 12.56
C PHE A 22 -5.58 -2.94 12.62
N VAL A 23 -6.38 -1.94 12.25
CA VAL A 23 -7.84 -2.00 12.29
C VAL A 23 -8.43 -1.52 10.95
N ALA A 24 -9.50 -2.19 10.53
CA ALA A 24 -10.38 -1.73 9.46
C ALA A 24 -11.63 -1.07 10.07
N GLN A 25 -11.66 0.26 10.11
CA GLN A 25 -12.76 1.03 10.68
C GLN A 25 -13.73 1.48 9.58
N GLU A 26 -14.98 1.03 9.63
CA GLU A 26 -16.01 1.46 8.68
C GLU A 26 -16.38 2.95 8.89
N LEU A 27 -16.41 3.72 7.79
CA LEU A 27 -17.03 5.03 7.76
C LEU A 27 -18.56 4.85 7.70
N LEU A 28 -19.26 5.45 8.66
CA LEU A 28 -20.70 5.26 8.79
C LEU A 28 -21.46 6.28 7.96
N TYR A 29 -22.46 5.78 7.21
CA TYR A 29 -23.46 6.62 6.55
C TYR A 29 -24.73 6.67 7.42
N PRO A 30 -25.06 7.81 8.05
CA PRO A 30 -26.15 7.88 9.03
C PRO A 30 -27.54 7.52 8.49
N LEU A 31 -27.76 7.71 7.18
CA LEU A 31 -29.06 7.43 6.53
C LEU A 31 -29.11 6.03 5.90
N ARG A 32 -28.18 5.13 6.26
CA ARG A 32 -28.17 3.76 5.73
C ARG A 32 -29.47 3.03 6.11
N SER A 33 -30.15 2.48 5.10
CA SER A 33 -31.38 1.71 5.24
C SER A 33 -31.25 0.40 4.47
N PRO A 34 -31.80 -0.72 4.97
CA PRO A 34 -31.87 -1.97 4.22
C PRO A 34 -32.81 -1.88 3.00
N ASP A 35 -33.78 -0.97 3.04
CA ASP A 35 -34.82 -0.85 2.01
C ASP A 35 -34.42 0.10 0.86
N HIS A 36 -33.36 0.89 1.04
CA HIS A 36 -32.94 1.93 0.10
C HIS A 36 -31.45 1.86 -0.21
N ILE A 37 -31.13 1.86 -1.51
CA ILE A 37 -29.75 1.95 -1.98
C ILE A 37 -29.38 3.43 -2.10
N ALA A 38 -28.39 3.87 -1.32
CA ALA A 38 -27.87 5.22 -1.43
C ALA A 38 -26.87 5.30 -2.59
N ALA A 39 -27.13 6.19 -3.54
CA ALA A 39 -26.26 6.37 -4.71
C ALA A 39 -24.92 7.02 -4.36
N PHE A 40 -24.92 7.93 -3.38
CA PHE A 40 -23.76 8.71 -2.96
C PHE A 40 -23.70 8.84 -1.44
N PRO A 41 -23.39 7.74 -0.71
CA PRO A 41 -23.35 7.75 0.76
C PRO A 41 -22.15 8.53 1.32
N PHE A 42 -21.11 8.77 0.51
CA PHE A 42 -19.88 9.44 0.89
C PHE A 42 -19.49 10.52 -0.13
N THR A 43 -18.65 11.45 0.31
CA THR A 43 -18.08 12.57 -0.44
C THR A 43 -16.58 12.41 -0.58
N GLN A 44 -15.97 13.25 -1.43
CA GLN A 44 -14.51 13.31 -1.53
C GLN A 44 -13.83 13.68 -0.18
N ALA A 45 -14.48 14.52 0.64
CA ALA A 45 -13.93 14.96 1.92
C ALA A 45 -13.69 13.77 2.87
N ASP A 46 -14.57 12.76 2.84
CA ASP A 46 -14.45 11.55 3.66
C ASP A 46 -13.15 10.76 3.41
N LEU A 47 -12.49 10.94 2.26
CA LEU A 47 -11.18 10.37 1.94
C LEU A 47 -10.03 11.36 2.19
N TYR A 48 -10.21 12.61 1.76
CA TYR A 48 -9.14 13.61 1.74
C TYR A 48 -8.87 14.28 3.10
N GLU A 49 -9.83 14.23 4.03
CA GLU A 49 -9.66 14.79 5.39
C GLU A 49 -9.09 13.76 6.38
N LEU A 50 -8.89 12.50 5.95
CA LEU A 50 -8.18 11.49 6.74
C LEU A 50 -6.71 11.86 6.92
N HIS A 51 -6.09 11.33 7.98
CA HIS A 51 -4.66 11.49 8.21
C HIS A 51 -3.86 10.82 7.09
N GLN A 52 -3.09 11.59 6.35
CA GLN A 52 -2.33 11.11 5.20
C GLN A 52 -0.96 10.53 5.62
N PRO A 53 -0.42 9.53 4.90
CA PRO A 53 -1.05 8.80 3.79
C PRO A 53 -2.12 7.81 4.27
N ALA A 54 -3.37 8.02 3.85
CA ALA A 54 -4.49 7.16 4.26
C ALA A 54 -4.69 5.98 3.29
N LEU A 55 -5.16 4.85 3.81
CA LEU A 55 -5.60 3.70 3.01
C LEU A 55 -7.08 3.43 3.28
N CYS A 56 -7.89 3.40 2.22
CA CYS A 56 -9.33 3.13 2.33
C CYS A 56 -9.74 1.97 1.43
N LEU A 57 -10.33 0.92 2.01
CA LEU A 57 -11.04 -0.12 1.28
C LEU A 57 -12.45 0.36 0.94
N ILE A 58 -12.80 0.36 -0.33
CA ILE A 58 -14.08 0.83 -0.85
C ILE A 58 -14.77 -0.34 -1.55
N ASP A 59 -15.89 -0.77 -0.98
CA ASP A 59 -16.72 -1.84 -1.52
C ASP A 59 -17.91 -1.25 -2.28
N THR A 60 -17.89 -1.39 -3.61
CA THR A 60 -18.95 -0.93 -4.52
C THR A 60 -19.93 -2.04 -4.92
N ASP A 61 -19.86 -3.19 -4.24
CA ASP A 61 -20.54 -4.43 -4.57
C ASP A 61 -19.96 -5.21 -5.76
N LYS A 62 -19.65 -4.52 -6.86
CA LYS A 62 -19.19 -5.15 -8.12
C LYS A 62 -17.66 -5.16 -8.27
N GLU A 63 -17.01 -4.18 -7.69
CA GLU A 63 -15.56 -4.06 -7.68
C GLU A 63 -15.13 -3.44 -6.35
N LEU A 64 -13.95 -3.81 -5.88
CA LEU A 64 -13.34 -3.17 -4.73
C LEU A 64 -12.21 -2.26 -5.17
N TYR A 65 -12.06 -1.19 -4.41
CA TYR A 65 -10.92 -0.29 -4.55
C TYR A 65 -10.17 -0.20 -3.24
N ILE A 66 -8.85 -0.12 -3.32
CA ILE A 66 -8.06 0.56 -2.30
C ILE A 66 -7.78 1.96 -2.83
N TRP A 67 -8.32 2.97 -2.16
CA TRP A 67 -7.87 4.34 -2.38
C TRP A 67 -6.65 4.60 -1.50
N GLN A 68 -5.55 4.99 -2.14
CA GLN A 68 -4.29 5.34 -1.49
C GLN A 68 -4.09 6.85 -1.51
N GLY A 69 -3.89 7.41 -0.32
CA GLY A 69 -3.53 8.79 -0.07
C GLY A 69 -2.18 9.19 -0.66
N TRP A 70 -1.72 10.39 -0.30
CA TRP A 70 -0.39 10.89 -0.66
C TRP A 70 0.47 11.03 0.59
N ASN A 71 1.79 10.99 0.44
CA ASN A 71 2.69 11.20 1.56
C ASN A 71 3.24 12.63 1.54
N ASP A 72 2.72 13.51 2.39
CA ASP A 72 3.18 14.90 2.54
C ASP A 72 3.99 15.17 3.81
N LEU A 73 4.29 14.13 4.58
CA LEU A 73 5.03 14.24 5.82
C LEU A 73 6.52 14.42 5.52
N SER A 74 7.16 15.38 6.19
CA SER A 74 8.62 15.41 6.30
C SER A 74 9.14 14.21 7.11
N ASP A 75 10.43 13.90 7.01
CA ASP A 75 11.02 12.79 7.79
C ASP A 75 10.85 13.00 9.30
N ASP A 76 10.97 14.25 9.77
CA ASP A 76 10.78 14.60 11.19
C ASP A 76 9.34 14.39 11.66
N GLU A 77 8.35 14.83 10.88
CA GLU A 77 6.92 14.64 11.19
C GLU A 77 6.54 13.17 11.20
N LEU A 78 7.09 12.41 10.24
CA LEU A 78 6.91 10.97 10.14
C LEU A 78 7.46 10.28 11.40
N ASP A 79 8.66 10.64 11.86
CA ASP A 79 9.24 10.06 13.08
C ASP A 79 8.46 10.44 14.34
N ILE A 80 7.94 11.66 14.47
CA ILE A 80 7.05 12.06 15.57
C ILE A 80 5.78 11.19 15.57
N GLN A 81 5.13 11.04 14.42
CA GLN A 81 3.91 10.27 14.30
C GLN A 81 4.14 8.80 14.66
N LEU A 82 5.28 8.24 14.26
CA LEU A 82 5.60 6.83 14.51
C LEU A 82 5.98 6.57 15.97
N ASN A 83 6.67 7.50 16.61
CA ASN A 83 6.91 7.46 18.05
C ASN A 83 5.58 7.46 18.83
N ASN A 84 4.62 8.30 18.44
CA ASN A 84 3.31 8.37 19.09
C ASN A 84 2.50 7.05 18.93
N ALA A 85 2.71 6.33 17.83
CA ALA A 85 2.06 5.04 17.56
C ALA A 85 2.80 3.83 18.18
N ASN A 86 3.88 4.04 18.95
CA ASN A 86 4.77 2.98 19.46
C ASN A 86 5.37 2.09 18.35
N LEU A 87 5.54 2.62 17.14
CA LEU A 87 6.16 1.93 16.01
C LEU A 87 7.66 2.26 16.00
N GLN A 88 8.52 1.27 15.71
CA GLN A 88 9.99 1.41 15.80
C GLN A 88 10.50 2.64 15.01
N ALA A 89 10.96 3.67 15.73
CA ALA A 89 11.71 4.79 15.16
C ALA A 89 13.04 4.30 14.58
N GLY A 90 13.41 4.78 13.39
CA GLY A 90 14.65 4.41 12.69
C GLY A 90 14.51 3.39 11.55
N CYS A 91 13.29 2.89 11.29
CA CYS A 91 13.02 2.08 10.10
C CYS A 91 12.77 2.99 8.88
N PRO A 92 13.36 2.74 7.70
CA PRO A 92 13.15 3.57 6.51
C PRO A 92 11.67 3.79 6.21
N ARG A 93 11.31 5.00 5.77
CA ARG A 93 9.94 5.43 5.40
C ARG A 93 9.24 4.37 4.54
N ASP A 94 9.96 3.85 3.54
CA ASP A 94 9.46 2.86 2.58
C ASP A 94 9.06 1.53 3.25
N MET A 95 9.79 1.10 4.27
CA MET A 95 9.54 -0.20 4.93
C MET A 95 8.30 -0.14 5.86
N ARG A 96 8.05 0.97 6.56
CA ARG A 96 6.85 1.10 7.41
C ARG A 96 5.58 1.24 6.57
N PHE A 97 5.63 2.06 5.51
CA PHE A 97 4.54 2.15 4.54
C PHE A 97 4.27 0.80 3.85
N THR A 98 5.32 0.01 3.61
CA THR A 98 5.21 -1.37 3.11
C THR A 98 4.45 -2.27 4.09
N ALA A 99 4.74 -2.23 5.39
CA ALA A 99 4.07 -3.07 6.38
C ALA A 99 2.56 -2.76 6.50
N GLU A 100 2.20 -1.48 6.56
CA GLU A 100 0.79 -1.06 6.62
C GLU A 100 0.05 -1.41 5.32
N ARG A 101 0.67 -1.18 4.16
CA ARG A 101 0.14 -1.61 2.86
C ARG A 101 -0.03 -3.13 2.77
N ARG A 102 0.92 -3.92 3.26
CA ARG A 102 0.80 -5.40 3.32
C ARG A 102 -0.43 -5.81 4.13
N CYS A 103 -0.64 -5.21 5.29
CA CYS A 103 -1.82 -5.51 6.13
C CYS A 103 -3.12 -5.10 5.41
N ALA A 104 -3.15 -3.90 4.83
CA ALA A 104 -4.30 -3.38 4.10
C ALA A 104 -4.66 -4.23 2.87
N PHE A 105 -3.68 -4.55 2.04
CA PHE A 105 -3.89 -5.32 0.81
C PHE A 105 -4.25 -6.77 1.10
N ARG A 106 -3.65 -7.36 2.14
CA ARG A 106 -4.07 -8.70 2.62
C ARG A 106 -5.51 -8.67 3.10
N THR A 107 -5.90 -7.66 3.87
CA THR A 107 -7.28 -7.49 4.34
C THR A 107 -8.24 -7.37 3.17
N ALA A 108 -7.89 -6.61 2.13
CA ALA A 108 -8.72 -6.47 0.94
C ALA A 108 -8.87 -7.79 0.16
N VAL A 109 -7.78 -8.53 -0.05
CA VAL A 109 -7.80 -9.85 -0.72
C VAL A 109 -8.67 -10.84 0.06
N GLU A 110 -8.52 -10.92 1.38
CA GLU A 110 -9.33 -11.81 2.21
C GLU A 110 -10.78 -11.35 2.28
N TYR A 111 -11.05 -10.04 2.28
CA TYR A 111 -12.41 -9.51 2.19
C TYR A 111 -13.09 -9.93 0.88
N CYS A 112 -12.39 -9.84 -0.26
CA CYS A 112 -12.93 -10.31 -1.54
C CYS A 112 -13.30 -11.80 -1.49
N LYS A 113 -12.44 -12.65 -0.91
CA LYS A 113 -12.68 -14.10 -0.79
C LYS A 113 -13.85 -14.43 0.15
N ALA A 114 -14.00 -13.67 1.24
CA ALA A 114 -15.03 -13.92 2.24
C ALA A 114 -16.41 -13.38 1.84
N LYS A 115 -16.50 -12.47 0.85
CA LYS A 115 -17.74 -11.81 0.48
C LYS A 115 -18.76 -12.80 -0.14
N PRO A 116 -19.96 -12.98 0.47
CA PRO A 116 -21.00 -13.86 -0.07
C PRO A 116 -21.50 -13.39 -1.44
N GLY A 117 -21.76 -14.32 -2.36
CA GLY A 117 -22.27 -14.01 -3.72
C GLY A 117 -21.21 -13.93 -4.82
N SER A 118 -19.92 -14.14 -4.50
CA SER A 118 -18.79 -14.18 -5.46
C SER A 118 -18.79 -15.40 -6.40
N THR A 119 -19.83 -16.24 -6.38
CA THR A 119 -19.83 -17.53 -7.09
C THR A 119 -19.90 -17.41 -8.62
N THR A 120 -20.06 -16.20 -9.18
CA THR A 120 -20.17 -16.00 -10.65
C THR A 120 -19.29 -14.91 -11.25
N VAL A 121 -18.61 -14.08 -10.46
CA VAL A 121 -17.69 -13.03 -10.95
C VAL A 121 -16.50 -12.98 -10.00
N ASP A 122 -15.28 -13.11 -10.54
CA ASP A 122 -14.04 -12.87 -9.81
C ASP A 122 -14.04 -11.41 -9.35
N LEU A 123 -14.39 -11.19 -8.08
CA LEU A 123 -14.43 -9.87 -7.49
C LEU A 123 -13.00 -9.34 -7.40
N THR A 124 -12.65 -8.39 -8.27
CA THR A 124 -11.33 -7.79 -8.30
C THR A 124 -11.20 -6.64 -7.31
N CYS A 125 -10.01 -6.47 -6.75
CA CYS A 125 -9.67 -5.31 -5.94
C CYS A 125 -8.51 -4.55 -6.58
N SER A 126 -8.71 -3.26 -6.80
CA SER A 126 -7.79 -2.39 -7.53
C SER A 126 -7.31 -1.21 -6.69
N ILE A 127 -6.03 -0.84 -6.77
CA ILE A 127 -5.47 0.34 -6.10
C ILE A 127 -5.64 1.55 -7.01
N VAL A 128 -6.14 2.65 -6.46
CA VAL A 128 -6.21 3.96 -7.10
C VAL A 128 -5.53 5.02 -6.22
N TYR A 129 -4.96 6.04 -6.84
CA TYR A 129 -4.07 6.98 -6.17
C TYR A 129 -4.66 8.38 -6.08
N ALA A 130 -4.54 9.00 -4.91
CA ALA A 130 -5.06 10.32 -4.62
C ALA A 130 -4.63 11.37 -5.65
N GLY A 131 -5.58 12.09 -6.24
CA GLY A 131 -5.34 13.10 -7.29
C GLY A 131 -5.06 12.55 -8.70
N LEU A 132 -4.93 11.23 -8.84
CA LEU A 132 -4.70 10.52 -10.10
C LEU A 132 -5.81 9.51 -10.42
N GLU A 133 -6.95 9.60 -9.73
CA GLU A 133 -8.00 8.59 -9.77
C GLU A 133 -8.65 8.48 -11.17
N PRO A 134 -8.99 7.26 -11.61
CA PRO A 134 -9.67 7.04 -12.87
C PRO A 134 -11.14 7.48 -12.82
N ILE A 135 -11.72 7.69 -14.01
CA ILE A 135 -13.07 8.26 -14.14
C ILE A 135 -14.17 7.37 -13.52
N ASP A 136 -14.02 6.04 -13.58
CA ASP A 136 -14.93 5.07 -12.96
C ASP A 136 -14.96 5.26 -11.44
N PHE A 137 -13.80 5.46 -10.83
CA PHE A 137 -13.68 5.72 -9.39
C PHE A 137 -14.31 7.05 -8.99
N ILE A 138 -13.97 8.16 -9.65
CA ILE A 138 -14.49 9.47 -9.23
C ILE A 138 -16.00 9.60 -9.41
N ASN A 139 -16.60 8.80 -10.30
CA ASN A 139 -18.06 8.73 -10.50
C ASN A 139 -18.80 8.04 -9.33
N LEU A 140 -18.10 7.41 -8.39
CA LEU A 140 -18.67 6.87 -7.15
C LEU A 140 -19.10 7.98 -6.17
N PHE A 141 -18.64 9.22 -6.40
CA PHE A 141 -18.84 10.36 -5.52
C PHE A 141 -19.73 11.43 -6.18
N PRO A 142 -20.49 12.20 -5.39
CA PRO A 142 -21.46 13.16 -5.93
C PRO A 142 -20.78 14.36 -6.61
N LYS A 143 -19.60 14.73 -6.11
CA LYS A 143 -18.75 15.81 -6.63
C LYS A 143 -17.30 15.40 -6.43
N TRP A 144 -16.47 15.70 -7.42
CA TRP A 144 -15.03 15.44 -7.37
C TRP A 144 -14.26 16.61 -7.96
N THR A 145 -13.27 17.11 -7.23
CA THR A 145 -12.32 18.12 -7.71
C THR A 145 -10.92 17.56 -7.54
N VAL A 146 -10.09 17.71 -8.58
CA VAL A 146 -8.70 17.27 -8.51
C VAL A 146 -7.97 18.00 -7.38
N ASN A 147 -7.38 17.24 -6.47
CA ASN A 147 -6.42 17.78 -5.50
C ASN A 147 -5.02 17.82 -6.12
N MET A 148 -4.52 19.03 -6.39
CA MET A 148 -3.22 19.23 -7.04
C MET A 148 -2.03 18.84 -6.15
N LYS A 149 -2.15 18.99 -4.82
CA LYS A 149 -1.10 18.58 -3.87
C LYS A 149 -0.91 17.06 -3.92
N ALA A 150 -2.02 16.32 -3.77
CA ALA A 150 -2.00 14.86 -3.84
C ALA A 150 -1.50 14.35 -5.19
N ARG A 151 -1.94 14.99 -6.29
CA ARG A 151 -1.50 14.67 -7.65
C ARG A 151 0.01 14.82 -7.80
N GLN A 152 0.56 15.98 -7.43
CA GLN A 152 1.99 16.25 -7.58
C GLN A 152 2.81 15.24 -6.79
N GLN A 153 2.42 14.96 -5.54
CA GLN A 153 3.11 14.01 -4.69
C GLN A 153 3.09 12.59 -5.27
N ASN A 154 1.91 12.06 -5.64
CA ASN A 154 1.83 10.72 -6.21
C ASN A 154 2.54 10.60 -7.58
N GLN A 155 2.66 11.69 -8.36
CA GLN A 155 3.47 11.70 -9.58
C GLN A 155 4.98 11.65 -9.29
N LEU A 156 5.44 12.31 -8.23
CA LEU A 156 6.83 12.18 -7.75
C LEU A 156 7.11 10.75 -7.30
N ASP A 157 6.11 10.08 -6.71
CA ASP A 157 6.16 8.66 -6.33
C ASP A 157 5.99 7.70 -7.54
N GLY A 158 6.07 8.22 -8.77
CA GLY A 158 6.06 7.44 -10.01
C GLY A 158 4.68 6.94 -10.48
N LYS A 159 3.59 7.42 -9.88
CA LYS A 159 2.23 7.04 -10.26
C LYS A 159 1.71 7.89 -11.43
N ASN A 160 0.85 7.28 -12.23
CA ASN A 160 0.33 7.87 -13.46
C ASN A 160 -1.18 8.21 -13.35
N LEU A 161 -1.64 9.13 -14.19
CA LEU A 161 -3.06 9.48 -14.29
C LEU A 161 -3.90 8.27 -14.70
N ASN A 162 -5.02 8.06 -14.00
CA ASN A 162 -5.93 6.93 -14.19
C ASN A 162 -5.29 5.55 -13.95
N GLN A 163 -4.15 5.49 -13.27
CA GLN A 163 -3.50 4.24 -12.92
C GLN A 163 -4.38 3.42 -11.97
N LYS A 164 -4.48 2.12 -12.26
CA LYS A 164 -5.27 1.15 -11.51
C LYS A 164 -4.48 -0.14 -11.40
N ASP A 165 -3.92 -0.41 -10.23
CA ASP A 165 -3.04 -1.58 -10.00
C ASP A 165 -3.80 -2.71 -9.32
N SER A 166 -3.48 -3.97 -9.63
CA SER A 166 -4.05 -5.12 -8.93
C SER A 166 -3.55 -5.19 -7.48
N VAL A 167 -4.46 -5.19 -6.51
CA VAL A 167 -4.09 -5.35 -5.09
C VAL A 167 -3.36 -6.68 -4.86
N SER A 168 -3.77 -7.74 -5.55
CA SER A 168 -3.16 -9.07 -5.41
C SER A 168 -1.72 -9.08 -5.92
N ASP A 169 -1.46 -8.43 -7.06
CA ASP A 169 -0.14 -8.43 -7.70
C ASP A 169 0.84 -7.59 -6.87
N ILE A 170 0.40 -6.43 -6.40
CA ILE A 170 1.20 -5.58 -5.52
C ILE A 170 1.44 -6.26 -4.17
N LEU A 171 0.44 -6.94 -3.60
CA LEU A 171 0.62 -7.71 -2.35
C LEU A 171 1.64 -8.84 -2.52
N GLN A 172 1.62 -9.54 -3.66
CA GLN A 172 2.60 -10.58 -3.98
C GLN A 172 4.01 -9.98 -4.03
N HIS A 173 4.17 -8.81 -4.66
CA HIS A 173 5.44 -8.10 -4.70
C HIS A 173 5.92 -7.68 -3.30
N LEU A 174 5.05 -7.09 -2.47
CA LEU A 174 5.41 -6.64 -1.11
C LEU A 174 5.67 -7.80 -0.14
N CYS A 175 5.16 -9.00 -0.43
CA CYS A 175 5.43 -10.20 0.36
C CYS A 175 6.62 -11.01 -0.16
N ARG A 176 7.31 -10.53 -1.20
CA ARG A 176 8.48 -11.19 -1.76
C ARG A 176 9.65 -11.09 -0.78
N GLU A 177 10.19 -12.24 -0.39
CA GLU A 177 11.32 -12.34 0.53
C GLU A 177 12.66 -12.48 -0.19
N GLN A 178 12.64 -12.85 -1.47
CA GLN A 178 13.83 -13.13 -2.27
C GLN A 178 13.79 -12.42 -3.62
N TYR A 179 14.84 -11.69 -3.96
CA TYR A 179 15.00 -10.94 -5.20
C TYR A 179 16.23 -11.44 -5.96
N SER A 180 16.19 -11.34 -7.29
CA SER A 180 17.39 -11.63 -8.06
C SER A 180 18.45 -10.57 -7.80
N LEU A 181 19.71 -10.96 -7.98
CA LEU A 181 20.83 -10.05 -7.83
C LEU A 181 20.77 -8.84 -8.80
N GLU A 182 20.23 -9.04 -9.99
CA GLU A 182 20.05 -7.95 -10.96
C GLU A 182 19.05 -6.91 -10.43
N GLU A 183 17.90 -7.35 -9.91
CA GLU A 183 16.89 -6.46 -9.30
C GLU A 183 17.46 -5.69 -8.10
N LEU A 184 18.28 -6.35 -7.28
CA LEU A 184 18.91 -5.73 -6.10
C LEU A 184 20.07 -4.78 -6.43
N ARG A 185 20.56 -4.78 -7.67
CA ARG A 185 21.57 -3.83 -8.17
C ARG A 185 20.95 -2.67 -8.96
N THR A 186 19.68 -2.76 -9.34
CA THR A 186 18.99 -1.68 -10.05
C THR A 186 18.46 -0.61 -9.09
N HIS A 187 18.50 0.65 -9.54
CA HIS A 187 17.90 1.78 -8.82
C HIS A 187 16.75 2.39 -9.64
N PRO A 188 15.61 2.73 -9.01
CA PRO A 188 15.30 2.56 -7.59
C PRO A 188 15.17 1.08 -7.19
N LEU A 189 15.46 0.77 -5.92
CA LEU A 189 15.33 -0.59 -5.39
C LEU A 189 13.86 -1.04 -5.41
N PRO A 190 13.58 -2.35 -5.50
CA PRO A 190 12.22 -2.85 -5.40
C PRO A 190 11.53 -2.43 -4.10
N GLU A 191 10.20 -2.26 -4.16
CA GLU A 191 9.43 -1.75 -3.03
C GLU A 191 9.48 -2.73 -1.84
N GLY A 192 9.85 -2.23 -0.66
CA GLY A 192 9.96 -3.03 0.57
C GLY A 192 11.34 -3.66 0.83
N VAL A 193 12.31 -3.46 -0.08
CA VAL A 193 13.71 -3.84 0.14
C VAL A 193 14.40 -2.83 1.04
N ASP A 194 15.01 -3.30 2.14
CA ASP A 194 15.87 -2.50 3.02
C ASP A 194 17.19 -2.17 2.32
N PRO A 195 17.48 -0.88 1.99
CA PRO A 195 18.73 -0.51 1.35
C PRO A 195 19.96 -0.81 2.23
N SER A 196 19.80 -0.88 3.55
CA SER A 196 20.90 -1.19 4.47
C SER A 196 21.22 -2.69 4.57
N LYS A 197 20.28 -3.54 4.11
CA LYS A 197 20.33 -5.00 4.20
C LYS A 197 19.93 -5.67 2.89
N ILE A 198 20.36 -5.10 1.76
CA ILE A 198 20.06 -5.64 0.43
C ILE A 198 20.43 -7.14 0.33
N GLU A 199 21.53 -7.55 0.96
CA GLU A 199 22.02 -8.93 0.96
C GLU A 199 21.06 -9.92 1.63
N PHE A 200 20.19 -9.46 2.53
CA PHE A 200 19.21 -10.29 3.23
C PHE A 200 18.22 -10.92 2.24
N TYR A 201 17.94 -10.20 1.15
CA TYR A 201 16.94 -10.53 0.15
C TYR A 201 17.46 -11.45 -0.96
N LEU A 202 18.71 -11.89 -0.90
CA LEU A 202 19.22 -12.90 -1.85
C LEU A 202 18.80 -14.31 -1.42
N SER A 203 18.66 -15.22 -2.39
CA SER A 203 18.59 -16.65 -2.11
C SER A 203 19.91 -17.12 -1.45
N ASP A 204 19.90 -18.22 -0.72
CA ASP A 204 21.11 -18.73 -0.07
C ASP A 204 22.19 -19.12 -1.11
N ASP A 205 21.76 -19.64 -2.26
CA ASP A 205 22.63 -19.98 -3.38
C ASP A 205 23.28 -18.74 -4.01
N ASP A 206 22.50 -17.68 -4.28
CA ASP A 206 23.03 -16.43 -4.83
C ASP A 206 23.92 -15.71 -3.82
N PHE A 207 23.55 -15.75 -2.54
CA PHE A 207 24.36 -15.20 -1.45
C PHE A 207 25.71 -15.91 -1.40
N GLN A 208 25.73 -17.24 -1.36
CA GLN A 208 26.96 -18.03 -1.35
C GLN A 208 27.81 -17.77 -2.60
N LYS A 209 27.19 -17.60 -3.77
CA LYS A 209 27.89 -17.34 -5.03
C LYS A 209 28.61 -15.99 -5.04
N GLU A 210 27.98 -14.95 -4.50
CA GLU A 210 28.51 -13.58 -4.55
C GLU A 210 29.39 -13.24 -3.35
N PHE A 211 28.96 -13.61 -2.14
CA PHE A 211 29.69 -13.36 -0.90
C PHE A 211 30.75 -14.41 -0.60
N ARG A 212 30.72 -15.56 -1.31
CA ARG A 212 31.65 -16.70 -1.13
C ARG A 212 31.65 -17.27 0.30
N MET A 213 30.57 -17.03 1.04
CA MET A 213 30.33 -17.51 2.41
C MET A 213 28.82 -17.60 2.64
N THR A 214 28.43 -18.32 3.69
CA THR A 214 27.02 -18.46 4.06
C THR A 214 26.51 -17.18 4.75
N LYS A 215 25.18 -17.01 4.80
CA LYS A 215 24.56 -15.89 5.54
C LYS A 215 24.96 -15.89 7.01
N ASP A 216 25.00 -17.06 7.64
CA ASP A 216 25.37 -17.20 9.06
C ASP A 216 26.82 -16.74 9.30
N GLU A 217 27.75 -17.17 8.45
CA GLU A 217 29.14 -16.73 8.52
C GLU A 217 29.27 -15.22 8.31
N PHE A 218 28.52 -14.65 7.37
CA PHE A 218 28.52 -13.21 7.11
C PHE A 218 27.99 -12.40 8.29
N TYR A 219 26.84 -12.78 8.86
CA TYR A 219 26.24 -12.06 10.00
C TYR A 219 27.02 -12.26 11.30
N ALA A 220 27.86 -13.29 11.41
CA ALA A 220 28.82 -13.44 12.50
C ALA A 220 30.02 -12.47 12.42
N LEU A 221 30.28 -11.85 11.26
CA LEU A 221 31.36 -10.88 11.11
C LEU A 221 31.02 -9.54 11.78
N PRO A 222 32.03 -8.80 12.28
CA PRO A 222 31.82 -7.42 12.71
C PRO A 222 31.26 -6.53 11.59
N TYR A 223 30.41 -5.56 11.95
CA TYR A 223 29.72 -4.66 11.00
C TYR A 223 30.66 -4.02 9.97
N TRP A 224 31.82 -3.50 10.40
CA TRP A 224 32.80 -2.90 9.49
C TRP A 224 33.28 -3.85 8.38
N LYS A 225 33.36 -5.15 8.69
CA LYS A 225 33.79 -6.19 7.75
C LYS A 225 32.65 -6.55 6.81
N GLN A 226 31.42 -6.62 7.31
CA GLN A 226 30.22 -6.76 6.48
C GLN A 226 30.13 -5.63 5.44
N THR A 227 30.25 -4.37 5.87
CA THR A 227 30.22 -3.20 4.96
C THR A 227 31.32 -3.27 3.91
N ASN A 228 32.54 -3.70 4.27
CA ASN A 228 33.64 -3.82 3.32
C ASN A 228 33.40 -4.91 2.26
N ILE A 229 32.67 -5.97 2.58
CA ILE A 229 32.29 -7.03 1.63
C ILE A 229 31.13 -6.57 0.73
N LYS A 230 30.17 -5.80 1.26
CA LYS A 230 29.02 -5.29 0.49
C LYS A 230 29.40 -4.25 -0.56
N LYS A 231 30.36 -3.36 -0.23
CA LYS A 231 30.83 -2.27 -1.10
C LYS A 231 31.16 -2.69 -2.55
N PRO A 232 32.05 -3.68 -2.78
CA PRO A 232 32.39 -4.10 -4.15
C PRO A 232 31.21 -4.74 -4.91
N LEU A 233 30.18 -5.22 -4.21
CA LEU A 233 28.99 -5.85 -4.80
C LEU A 233 27.90 -4.83 -5.17
N GLY A 234 28.08 -3.55 -4.83
CA GLY A 234 27.09 -2.50 -5.06
C GLY A 234 25.96 -2.46 -4.04
N PHE A 235 26.11 -3.11 -2.88
CA PHE A 235 25.09 -3.19 -1.83
C PHE A 235 25.38 -2.21 -0.67
N PHE A 236 25.53 -0.93 -0.97
CA PHE A 236 25.91 0.11 0.00
C PHE A 236 24.99 1.33 -0.04
#